data_AF-K6UJG3-F1
#
_entry.id   AF-K6UJG3-F1
#
_cell.length_a   1.000
_cell.length_b   1.000
_cell.length_c   1.000
_cell.angle_alpha   90.00
_cell.angle_beta   90.00
_cell.angle_gamma   90.00
#
_symmetry.space_group_name_H-M   'P 1'
#
loop_
_entity.id
_entity.type
_entity.pdbx_description
1 polymer ?
#
loop_
_entity_poly.entity_id
_entity_poly.type
_entity_poly.pdbx_seq_one_letter_code
_entity_poly.pdbx_strand_id
1 'polypeptide(L)'
;MVHSDPFSNCAAEKCPPSLKSKFANRIPGLTSLEVGFDESMGASRSGSTMSGVFRKLAVICALFFLLQNLPQLERKNPTDLRKKVYHWRGLSQHELNKREENVSGSNEELDKLWKKELIKWKSDLYLINKETFWEFKRVCKINNVDFKWENEIWKKFREQMGKNIYEKELKDHQDFSKLKSNKPTEEEINNFILSKRDTFGIFCDYLKNERTSLIDHVIKEWIKVRGEFLDTVEYKAWKVRKLLKKMQKKEVAKLYS
;
A
#
# COMPACT_ATOMS: atom_id res chain seq x y z
N MET A 1 -19.45 11.80 -47.82
CA MET A 1 -19.42 12.28 -46.44
C MET A 1 -18.30 11.56 -45.73
N VAL A 2 -17.26 12.31 -45.37
CA VAL A 2 -15.95 11.81 -44.93
C VAL A 2 -15.99 11.48 -43.44
N HIS A 3 -15.49 10.30 -43.08
CA HIS A 3 -15.25 9.87 -41.71
C HIS A 3 -14.12 10.70 -41.09
N SER A 4 -14.39 11.34 -39.94
CA SER A 4 -13.37 12.04 -39.16
C SER A 4 -12.84 11.10 -38.08
N ASP A 5 -11.57 10.74 -38.20
CA ASP A 5 -10.80 9.95 -37.24
C ASP A 5 -10.25 10.87 -36.14
N PRO A 6 -10.42 10.58 -34.83
CA PRO A 6 -9.92 11.46 -33.77
C PRO A 6 -8.45 11.19 -33.37
N PHE A 7 -7.71 10.36 -34.11
CA PHE A 7 -6.30 10.06 -33.83
C PHE A 7 -5.38 10.58 -34.93
N SER A 8 -5.32 11.91 -35.05
CA SER A 8 -4.25 12.61 -35.75
C SER A 8 -3.60 13.57 -34.78
N ASN A 9 -2.40 13.20 -34.32
CA ASN A 9 -1.27 14.05 -33.89
C ASN A 9 -0.58 13.52 -32.62
N CYS A 10 0.35 12.59 -32.84
CA CYS A 10 1.53 12.45 -32.00
C CYS A 10 2.71 13.09 -32.75
N ALA A 11 3.26 14.18 -32.20
CA ALA A 11 4.70 14.51 -32.15
C ALA A 11 4.90 16.02 -31.97
N ALA A 12 5.33 16.43 -30.76
CA ALA A 12 6.38 17.44 -30.57
C ALA A 12 6.60 17.67 -29.05
N GLU A 13 7.76 17.20 -28.59
CA GLU A 13 8.68 17.87 -27.65
C GLU A 13 8.12 18.86 -26.61
N LYS A 14 8.41 18.57 -25.32
CA LYS A 14 9.32 19.37 -24.48
C LYS A 14 9.45 18.77 -23.07
N CYS A 15 10.66 18.34 -22.72
CA CYS A 15 11.08 18.08 -21.34
C CYS A 15 11.02 19.36 -20.50
N PRO A 16 10.55 19.32 -19.24
CA PRO A 16 10.88 20.34 -18.25
C PRO A 16 12.11 19.94 -17.41
N PRO A 17 12.92 20.92 -16.95
CA PRO A 17 14.24 20.69 -16.41
C PRO A 17 14.23 20.26 -14.93
N SER A 18 15.31 19.57 -14.56
CA SER A 18 15.72 19.26 -13.20
C SER A 18 15.87 20.51 -12.33
N LEU A 19 15.23 20.52 -11.16
CA LEU A 19 15.48 21.49 -10.08
C LEU A 19 16.06 20.79 -8.87
N LYS A 20 17.40 20.69 -8.85
CA LYS A 20 18.19 20.66 -7.60
C LYS A 20 18.42 22.11 -7.15
N SER A 21 18.53 22.28 -5.83
CA SER A 21 19.13 23.45 -5.15
C SER A 21 18.30 24.74 -5.13
N LYS A 22 17.66 25.01 -3.97
CA LYS A 22 17.73 26.31 -3.29
C LYS A 22 17.44 26.12 -1.80
N PHE A 23 18.51 26.21 -1.01
CA PHE A 23 18.49 26.33 0.44
C PHE A 23 18.07 27.74 0.87
N ALA A 24 17.64 27.81 2.13
CA ALA A 24 17.71 28.95 3.03
C ALA A 24 16.67 30.07 2.83
N ASN A 25 15.65 30.04 3.70
CA ASN A 25 15.30 31.23 4.47
C ASN A 25 15.03 30.84 5.93
N ARG A 26 15.86 31.43 6.80
CA ARG A 26 15.81 31.36 8.27
C ARG A 26 14.61 32.16 8.78
N ILE A 27 13.98 31.68 9.85
CA ILE A 27 13.25 32.52 10.80
C ILE A 27 14.09 32.53 12.10
N PRO A 28 14.35 33.70 12.72
CA PRO A 28 15.24 33.85 13.86
C PRO A 28 14.50 33.72 15.19
N GLY A 29 15.20 33.20 16.21
CA GLY A 29 14.74 33.28 17.60
C GLY A 29 14.94 31.99 18.38
N LEU A 30 16.15 31.80 18.92
CA LEU A 30 16.44 31.15 20.21
C LEU A 30 17.96 31.24 20.43
N THR A 31 18.33 32.29 21.15
CA THR A 31 19.68 32.54 21.66
C THR A 31 20.04 31.59 22.79
N SER A 32 21.28 31.14 22.74
CA SER A 32 22.24 30.91 23.82
C SER A 32 21.86 30.03 25.02
N LEU A 33 22.56 28.90 25.12
CA LEU A 33 23.27 28.58 26.35
C LEU A 33 24.68 28.10 25.97
N GLU A 34 25.66 29.01 26.07
CA GLU A 34 27.07 28.66 26.12
C GLU A 34 27.35 28.04 27.48
N VAL A 35 27.85 26.81 27.50
CA VAL A 35 28.65 26.28 28.61
C VAL A 35 29.87 25.66 27.96
N GLY A 36 31.00 26.35 28.10
CA GLY A 36 32.29 25.89 27.63
C GLY A 36 32.72 24.62 28.36
N PHE A 37 33.45 23.76 27.65
CA PHE A 37 34.31 22.77 28.28
C PHE A 37 35.59 22.65 27.46
N ASP A 38 36.67 23.03 28.14
CA ASP A 38 38.06 22.93 27.72
C ASP A 38 38.43 21.52 27.28
N GLU A 39 39.31 21.48 26.28
CA GLU A 39 40.13 20.33 25.93
C GLU A 39 41.02 19.93 27.12
N SER A 40 40.95 18.68 27.55
CA SER A 40 42.09 18.03 28.18
C SER A 40 42.19 16.57 27.74
N MET A 41 43.39 16.23 27.28
CA MET A 41 43.80 14.88 26.92
C MET A 41 43.61 13.91 28.09
N GLY A 42 42.99 12.77 27.78
CA GLY A 42 42.94 11.62 28.67
C GLY A 42 42.67 10.35 27.86
N ALA A 43 43.72 9.74 27.35
CA ALA A 43 43.63 8.41 26.76
C ALA A 43 43.31 7.37 27.85
N SER A 44 42.13 6.74 27.81
CA SER A 44 41.96 5.37 28.30
C SER A 44 40.65 4.72 27.81
N ARG A 45 40.82 3.63 27.05
CA ARG A 45 39.92 2.49 26.80
C ARG A 45 38.44 2.60 27.25
N SER A 46 37.50 2.58 26.30
CA SER A 46 36.20 1.92 26.49
C SER A 46 35.64 1.31 25.20
N GLY A 47 36.15 0.13 24.85
CA GLY A 47 35.46 -0.76 23.92
C GLY A 47 34.21 -1.33 24.60
N SER A 48 33.05 -0.68 24.48
CA SER A 48 31.77 -1.29 24.89
C SER A 48 30.52 -0.73 24.20
N THR A 49 30.58 0.43 23.55
CA THR A 49 29.40 1.03 22.90
C THR A 49 29.02 0.32 21.60
N MET A 50 29.99 -0.09 20.78
CA MET A 50 29.72 -0.78 19.52
C MET A 50 29.10 -2.18 19.74
N SER A 51 29.57 -2.91 20.76
CA SER A 51 29.03 -4.22 21.17
C SER A 51 27.56 -4.15 21.59
N GLY A 52 27.16 -3.09 22.29
CA GLY A 52 25.77 -2.87 22.69
C GLY A 52 24.83 -2.60 21.52
N VAL A 53 25.30 -1.89 20.49
CA VAL A 53 24.53 -1.63 19.27
C VAL A 53 24.38 -2.90 18.44
N PHE A 54 25.46 -3.68 18.26
CA PHE A 54 25.40 -4.96 17.56
C PHE A 54 24.53 -5.99 18.26
N ARG A 55 24.55 -6.04 19.61
CA ARG A 55 23.63 -6.91 20.38
C ARG A 55 22.17 -6.50 20.20
N LYS A 56 21.86 -5.19 20.22
CA LYS A 56 20.51 -4.70 19.97
C LYS A 56 20.04 -5.01 18.54
N LEU A 57 20.92 -4.84 17.56
CA LEU A 57 20.63 -5.20 16.17
C LEU A 57 20.41 -6.70 16.01
N ALA A 58 21.24 -7.53 16.65
CA ALA A 58 21.10 -8.99 16.64
C ALA A 58 19.80 -9.46 17.31
N VAL A 59 19.38 -8.82 18.41
CA VAL A 59 18.09 -9.09 19.06
C VAL A 59 16.92 -8.67 18.17
N ILE A 60 17.01 -7.53 17.49
CA ILE A 60 15.98 -7.08 16.53
C ILE A 60 15.91 -8.05 15.34
N CYS A 61 17.05 -8.49 14.80
CA CYS A 61 17.11 -9.50 13.76
C CYS A 61 16.56 -10.84 14.24
N ALA A 62 16.91 -11.29 15.45
CA ALA A 62 16.41 -12.53 16.03
C ALA A 62 14.89 -12.47 16.28
N LEU A 63 14.36 -11.34 16.76
CA LEU A 63 12.91 -11.12 16.90
C LEU A 63 12.23 -11.08 15.54
N PHE A 64 12.85 -10.48 14.53
CA PHE A 64 12.35 -10.47 13.15
C PHE A 64 12.32 -11.89 12.58
N PHE A 65 13.37 -12.70 12.79
CA PHE A 65 13.41 -14.11 12.40
C PHE A 65 12.41 -14.95 13.20
N LEU A 66 12.21 -14.69 14.50
CA LEU A 66 11.19 -15.38 15.30
C LEU A 66 9.78 -15.00 14.86
N LEU A 67 9.53 -13.73 14.52
CA LEU A 67 8.24 -13.26 13.98
C LEU A 67 7.97 -13.78 12.56
N GLN A 68 9.00 -13.96 11.75
CA GLN A 68 8.89 -14.60 10.43
C GLN A 68 8.74 -16.12 10.51
N ASN A 69 9.35 -16.76 11.53
CA ASN A 69 9.30 -18.21 11.78
C ASN A 69 8.24 -18.64 12.82
N LEU A 70 7.32 -17.75 13.19
CA LEU A 70 6.14 -18.07 14.00
C LEU A 70 4.94 -18.69 13.24
N PRO A 71 5.05 -19.53 12.18
CA PRO A 71 3.89 -20.29 11.72
C PRO A 71 3.52 -21.55 12.53
N GLN A 72 4.25 -21.95 13.57
CA GLN A 72 4.14 -23.34 14.10
C GLN A 72 3.68 -23.50 15.56
N LEU A 73 3.39 -22.44 16.32
CA LEU A 73 2.83 -22.58 17.68
C LEU A 73 1.43 -21.95 17.77
N GLU A 74 0.45 -22.70 17.30
CA GLU A 74 -0.88 -22.92 17.88
C GLU A 74 -1.80 -23.49 16.80
N ARG A 75 -1.77 -24.82 16.74
CA ARG A 75 -2.60 -25.64 15.86
C ARG A 75 -3.97 -25.81 16.52
N LYS A 76 -4.89 -24.87 16.29
CA LYS A 76 -6.32 -25.17 16.23
C LYS A 76 -6.88 -24.57 14.94
N ASN A 77 -7.34 -25.48 14.08
CA ASN A 77 -7.75 -25.33 12.68
C ASN A 77 -8.32 -23.95 12.25
N PRO A 78 -7.71 -23.31 11.23
CA PRO A 78 -8.40 -22.35 10.38
C PRO A 78 -8.02 -22.53 8.89
N THR A 79 -8.28 -23.69 8.31
CA THR A 79 -7.86 -23.98 6.92
C THR A 79 -8.70 -23.23 5.87
N ASP A 80 -9.93 -22.80 6.21
CA ASP A 80 -10.80 -22.06 5.29
C ASP A 80 -10.68 -20.54 5.35
N LEU A 81 -10.22 -19.97 6.48
CA LEU A 81 -10.04 -18.53 6.63
C LEU A 81 -8.65 -18.06 6.22
N ARG A 82 -7.62 -18.92 6.30
CA ARG A 82 -6.26 -18.56 5.86
C ARG A 82 -6.15 -18.34 4.36
N LYS A 83 -6.81 -19.15 3.51
CA LYS A 83 -6.67 -19.00 2.04
C LYS A 83 -7.08 -17.61 1.52
N LYS A 84 -8.06 -16.96 2.17
CA LYS A 84 -8.59 -15.64 1.76
C LYS A 84 -7.64 -14.47 2.04
N VAL A 85 -6.74 -14.58 3.03
CA VAL A 85 -5.88 -13.47 3.47
C VAL A 85 -4.52 -13.44 2.76
N TYR A 86 -4.10 -14.55 2.13
CA TYR A 86 -2.78 -14.66 1.52
C TYR A 86 -2.71 -14.34 0.03
N HIS A 87 -3.81 -14.18 -0.72
CA HIS A 87 -3.71 -13.98 -2.18
C HIS A 87 -2.90 -12.73 -2.55
N TRP A 88 -3.12 -11.59 -1.87
CA TRP A 88 -2.34 -10.37 -2.15
C TRP A 88 -0.87 -10.43 -1.70
N ARG A 89 -0.54 -11.22 -0.67
CA ARG A 89 0.86 -11.39 -0.19
C ARG A 89 1.61 -12.50 -0.93
N GLY A 90 0.89 -13.53 -1.38
CA GLY A 90 1.41 -14.70 -2.08
C GLY A 90 1.80 -14.43 -3.54
N LEU A 91 1.40 -13.30 -4.12
CA LEU A 91 1.86 -12.86 -5.45
C LEU A 91 3.38 -12.61 -5.51
N SER A 92 4.07 -12.50 -4.36
CA SER A 92 5.52 -12.32 -4.27
C SER A 92 6.34 -13.61 -4.14
N GLN A 93 5.71 -14.79 -4.04
CA GLN A 93 6.37 -16.00 -3.57
C GLN A 93 6.56 -17.12 -4.62
N HIS A 94 6.68 -16.79 -5.91
CA HIS A 94 6.99 -17.84 -6.91
C HIS A 94 7.96 -17.41 -8.01
N GLU A 95 9.25 -17.43 -7.67
CA GLU A 95 10.24 -18.00 -8.59
C GLU A 95 10.22 -19.53 -8.41
N LEU A 96 10.14 -20.23 -9.55
CA LEU A 96 10.52 -21.64 -9.76
C LEU A 96 9.74 -22.73 -8.99
N ASN A 97 8.67 -23.25 -9.59
CA ASN A 97 8.30 -24.67 -9.44
C ASN A 97 8.03 -25.22 -10.84
N LYS A 98 9.13 -25.57 -11.52
CA LYS A 98 9.13 -26.58 -12.57
C LYS A 98 8.92 -27.94 -11.90
N ARG A 99 7.67 -28.39 -11.84
CA ARG A 99 7.37 -29.82 -11.94
C ARG A 99 6.44 -29.98 -13.14
N GLU A 100 7.05 -30.43 -14.22
CA GLU A 100 6.38 -30.95 -15.40
C GLU A 100 5.89 -32.35 -15.03
N GLU A 101 4.58 -32.55 -15.09
CA GLU A 101 3.98 -33.88 -15.17
C GLU A 101 3.45 -34.00 -16.59
N ASN A 102 4.10 -34.89 -17.36
CA ASN A 102 3.74 -35.22 -18.73
C ASN A 102 2.40 -35.96 -18.75
N VAL A 103 1.40 -35.43 -19.44
CA VAL A 103 0.11 -36.10 -19.68
C VAL A 103 -0.29 -35.85 -21.13
N SER A 104 0.15 -36.73 -22.02
CA SER A 104 -0.14 -36.67 -23.46
C SER A 104 -1.63 -36.75 -23.78
N GLY A 105 -2.17 -35.72 -24.42
CA GLY A 105 -3.53 -35.63 -24.98
C GLY A 105 -3.95 -34.17 -25.20
N SER A 106 -5.01 -33.87 -25.95
CA SER A 106 -5.47 -32.48 -26.23
C SER A 106 -5.69 -31.62 -24.97
N ASN A 107 -5.89 -32.26 -23.81
CA ASN A 107 -5.93 -31.60 -22.50
C ASN A 107 -4.58 -30.96 -22.10
N GLU A 108 -3.45 -31.46 -22.58
CA GLU A 108 -2.11 -30.96 -22.29
C GLU A 108 -1.89 -29.57 -22.90
N GLU A 109 -2.46 -29.32 -24.07
CA GLU A 109 -2.40 -28.02 -24.74
C GLU A 109 -3.22 -26.96 -24.00
N LEU A 110 -4.47 -27.29 -23.65
CA LEU A 110 -5.32 -26.43 -22.82
C LEU A 110 -4.63 -26.11 -21.48
N ASP A 111 -4.08 -27.12 -20.80
CA ASP A 111 -3.35 -26.94 -19.54
C ASP A 111 -2.14 -26.00 -19.70
N LYS A 112 -1.37 -26.18 -20.79
CA LYS A 112 -0.19 -25.35 -21.09
C LYS A 112 -0.56 -23.90 -21.36
N LEU A 113 -1.58 -23.65 -22.20
CA LEU A 113 -2.05 -22.29 -22.50
C LEU A 113 -2.63 -21.63 -21.24
N TRP A 114 -3.46 -22.36 -20.49
CA TRP A 114 -4.04 -21.86 -19.25
C TRP A 114 -2.98 -21.49 -18.22
N LYS A 115 -1.96 -22.34 -18.03
CA LYS A 115 -0.84 -22.06 -17.12
C LYS A 115 -0.08 -20.79 -17.53
N LYS A 116 0.12 -20.57 -18.83
CA LYS A 116 0.76 -19.35 -19.36
C LYS A 116 -0.06 -18.11 -19.02
N GLU A 117 -1.38 -18.15 -19.19
CA GLU A 117 -2.27 -17.05 -18.83
C GLU A 117 -2.23 -16.77 -17.32
N LEU A 118 -2.34 -17.80 -16.47
CA LEU A 118 -2.29 -17.63 -15.01
C LEU A 118 -0.99 -16.98 -14.54
N ILE A 119 0.16 -17.30 -15.14
CA ILE A 119 1.45 -16.68 -14.82
C ILE A 119 1.41 -15.19 -15.18
N LYS A 120 0.94 -14.86 -16.37
CA LYS A 120 0.80 -13.46 -16.82
C LYS A 120 -0.13 -12.68 -15.90
N TRP A 121 -1.31 -13.23 -15.62
CA TRP A 121 -2.32 -12.59 -14.77
C TRP A 121 -1.81 -12.29 -13.37
N LYS A 122 -1.06 -13.22 -12.76
CA LYS A 122 -0.41 -12.97 -11.47
C LYS A 122 0.58 -11.81 -11.53
N SER A 123 1.36 -11.71 -12.61
CA SER A 123 2.28 -10.59 -12.83
C SER A 123 1.53 -9.26 -12.96
N ASP A 124 0.47 -9.23 -13.76
CA ASP A 124 -0.35 -8.04 -13.98
C ASP A 124 -1.04 -7.59 -12.68
N LEU A 125 -1.63 -8.52 -11.92
CA LEU A 125 -2.23 -8.22 -10.60
C LEU A 125 -1.20 -7.68 -9.61
N TYR A 126 0.00 -8.24 -9.59
CA TYR A 126 1.07 -7.75 -8.73
C TYR A 126 1.45 -6.31 -9.08
N LEU A 127 1.57 -5.99 -10.37
CA LEU A 127 1.91 -4.64 -10.83
C LEU A 127 0.82 -3.64 -10.41
N ILE A 128 -0.46 -3.96 -10.67
CA ILE A 128 -1.61 -3.14 -10.28
C ILE A 128 -1.61 -2.90 -8.76
N ASN A 129 -1.38 -3.94 -7.95
CA ASN A 129 -1.30 -3.81 -6.49
C ASN A 129 -0.22 -2.83 -6.05
N LYS A 130 0.97 -3.01 -6.64
CA LYS A 130 2.17 -2.26 -6.27
C LYS A 130 1.97 -0.79 -6.59
N GLU A 131 1.45 -0.48 -7.78
CA GLU A 131 1.12 0.90 -8.17
C GLU A 131 0.07 1.49 -7.24
N THR A 132 -1.01 0.75 -6.98
CA THR A 132 -2.10 1.17 -6.07
C THR A 132 -1.57 1.51 -4.69
N PHE A 133 -0.71 0.65 -4.12
CA PHE A 133 -0.10 0.89 -2.82
C PHE A 133 0.76 2.15 -2.80
N TRP A 134 1.63 2.33 -3.80
CA TRP A 134 2.53 3.48 -3.83
C TRP A 134 1.81 4.80 -4.06
N GLU A 135 0.76 4.80 -4.88
CA GLU A 135 -0.09 5.96 -5.09
C GLU A 135 -0.85 6.33 -3.82
N PHE A 136 -1.48 5.35 -3.17
CA PHE A 136 -2.13 5.52 -1.88
C PHE A 136 -1.16 6.11 -0.84
N LYS A 137 0.04 5.53 -0.67
CA LYS A 137 1.06 6.04 0.26
C LYS A 137 1.49 7.46 -0.07
N ARG A 138 1.63 7.79 -1.36
CA ARG A 138 1.98 9.14 -1.81
C ARG A 138 0.90 10.14 -1.41
N VAL A 139 -0.37 9.84 -1.70
CA VAL A 139 -1.51 10.69 -1.36
C VAL A 139 -1.61 10.90 0.14
N CYS A 140 -1.48 9.85 0.94
CA CYS A 140 -1.51 9.94 2.39
C CYS A 140 -0.39 10.82 2.95
N LYS A 141 0.82 10.70 2.39
CA LYS A 141 1.96 11.54 2.80
C LYS A 141 1.74 13.02 2.45
N ILE A 142 1.26 13.32 1.24
CA ILE A 142 1.00 14.71 0.79
C ILE A 142 -0.06 15.37 1.67
N ASN A 143 -1.09 14.62 2.05
CA ASN A 143 -2.21 15.14 2.83
C ASN A 143 -2.01 15.04 4.36
N ASN A 144 -0.82 14.60 4.80
CA ASN A 144 -0.48 14.36 6.20
C ASN A 144 -1.55 13.53 6.93
N VAL A 145 -1.98 12.45 6.28
CA VAL A 145 -2.96 11.51 6.83
C VAL A 145 -2.38 10.81 8.06
N ASP A 146 -3.18 10.69 9.11
CA ASP A 146 -2.76 9.95 10.30
C ASP A 146 -2.42 8.49 9.97
N PHE A 147 -1.31 8.00 10.51
CA PHE A 147 -0.78 6.69 10.20
C PHE A 147 -1.71 5.53 10.61
N LYS A 148 -2.44 5.66 11.73
CA LYS A 148 -3.36 4.60 12.15
C LYS A 148 -4.55 4.54 11.21
N TRP A 149 -5.12 5.70 10.89
CA TRP A 149 -6.23 5.82 9.96
C TRP A 149 -5.88 5.32 8.56
N GLU A 150 -4.71 5.70 8.06
CA GLU A 150 -4.14 5.21 6.80
C GLU A 150 -4.13 3.67 6.76
N ASN A 151 -3.56 3.03 7.79
CA ASN A 151 -3.44 1.58 7.85
C ASN A 151 -4.79 0.87 7.88
N GLU A 152 -5.78 1.44 8.57
CA GLU A 152 -7.12 0.87 8.65
C GLU A 152 -7.83 0.90 7.29
N ILE A 153 -7.77 2.03 6.58
CA ILE A 153 -8.33 2.13 5.22
C ILE A 153 -7.62 1.17 4.27
N TRP A 154 -6.30 1.16 4.28
CA TRP A 154 -5.53 0.26 3.42
C TRP A 154 -5.83 -1.21 3.70
N LYS A 155 -6.01 -1.58 4.96
CA LYS A 155 -6.41 -2.94 5.35
C LYS A 155 -7.77 -3.30 4.78
N LYS A 156 -8.80 -2.46 4.97
CA LYS A 156 -10.15 -2.69 4.45
C LYS A 156 -10.15 -2.83 2.93
N PHE A 157 -9.45 -1.93 2.23
CA PHE A 157 -9.33 -1.98 0.77
C PHE A 157 -8.70 -3.29 0.29
N ARG A 158 -7.55 -3.68 0.87
CA ARG A 158 -6.89 -4.94 0.50
C ARG A 158 -7.74 -6.17 0.77
N GLU A 159 -8.46 -6.19 1.88
CA GLU A 159 -9.37 -7.30 2.20
C GLU A 159 -10.49 -7.40 1.17
N GLN A 160 -11.09 -6.27 0.80
CA GLN A 160 -12.14 -6.25 -0.23
C GLN A 160 -11.61 -6.70 -1.58
N MET A 161 -10.50 -6.11 -2.05
CA MET A 161 -9.95 -6.50 -3.34
C MET A 161 -9.47 -7.95 -3.36
N GLY A 162 -9.00 -8.46 -2.22
CA GLY A 162 -8.57 -9.86 -2.09
C GLY A 162 -9.72 -10.83 -2.31
N LYS A 163 -10.91 -10.48 -1.82
CA LYS A 163 -12.14 -11.25 -2.10
C LYS A 163 -12.49 -11.20 -3.58
N ASN A 164 -12.49 -10.01 -4.19
CA ASN A 164 -12.83 -9.85 -5.61
C ASN A 164 -11.91 -10.66 -6.53
N ILE A 165 -10.59 -10.64 -6.27
CA ILE A 165 -9.61 -11.45 -7.01
C ILE A 165 -9.89 -12.95 -6.84
N TYR A 166 -10.08 -13.39 -5.60
CA TYR A 166 -10.35 -14.80 -5.32
C TYR A 166 -11.63 -15.29 -6.00
N GLU A 167 -12.69 -14.50 -5.98
CA GLU A 167 -13.96 -14.82 -6.63
C GLU A 167 -13.80 -14.92 -8.17
N LYS A 168 -13.01 -14.02 -8.77
CA LYS A 168 -12.69 -14.08 -10.21
C LYS A 168 -11.89 -15.34 -10.54
N GLU A 169 -10.82 -15.63 -9.79
CA GLU A 169 -9.99 -16.82 -9.99
C GLU A 169 -10.81 -18.11 -9.84
N LEU A 170 -11.69 -18.17 -8.83
CA LEU A 170 -12.55 -19.32 -8.61
C LEU A 170 -13.51 -19.54 -9.80
N LYS A 171 -14.17 -18.48 -10.27
CA LYS A 171 -15.06 -18.55 -11.43
C LYS A 171 -14.31 -19.01 -12.69
N ASP A 172 -13.14 -18.43 -12.94
CA ASP A 172 -12.32 -18.80 -14.10
C ASP A 172 -11.83 -20.25 -14.03
N HIS A 173 -11.45 -20.73 -12.85
CA HIS A 173 -11.05 -22.11 -12.66
C HIS A 173 -12.23 -23.09 -12.84
N GLN A 174 -13.43 -22.71 -12.40
CA GLN A 174 -14.63 -23.50 -12.66
C GLN A 174 -14.94 -23.60 -14.16
N ASP A 175 -14.85 -22.49 -14.89
CA ASP A 175 -15.07 -22.47 -16.34
C ASP A 175 -14.03 -23.31 -17.08
N PHE A 176 -12.76 -23.21 -16.67
CA PHE A 176 -11.68 -24.06 -17.17
C PHE A 176 -11.96 -25.55 -16.93
N SER A 177 -12.39 -25.91 -15.71
CA SER A 177 -12.67 -27.29 -15.33
C SER A 177 -13.83 -27.87 -16.16
N LYS A 178 -14.89 -27.08 -16.37
CA LYS A 178 -16.03 -27.47 -17.22
C LYS A 178 -15.60 -27.72 -18.66
N LEU A 179 -14.78 -26.83 -19.23
CA LEU A 179 -14.29 -27.00 -20.60
C LEU A 179 -13.43 -28.26 -20.71
N LYS A 180 -12.50 -28.46 -19.77
CA LYS A 180 -11.61 -29.62 -19.73
C LYS A 180 -12.37 -30.95 -19.67
N SER A 181 -13.47 -31.00 -18.92
CA SER A 181 -14.32 -32.20 -18.84
C SER A 181 -14.98 -32.58 -20.17
N ASN A 182 -15.16 -31.63 -21.09
CA ASN A 182 -15.87 -31.84 -22.35
C ASN A 182 -14.97 -32.30 -23.51
N LYS A 183 -13.66 -32.51 -23.29
CA LYS A 183 -12.66 -32.85 -24.34
C LYS A 183 -12.74 -31.89 -25.54
N PRO A 184 -12.39 -30.61 -25.32
CA PRO A 184 -12.61 -29.55 -26.29
C PRO A 184 -11.72 -29.72 -27.53
N THR A 185 -12.20 -29.19 -28.64
CA THR A 185 -11.44 -29.01 -29.88
C THR A 185 -10.43 -27.86 -29.75
N GLU A 186 -9.45 -27.81 -30.64
CA GLU A 186 -8.43 -26.74 -30.66
C GLU A 186 -9.06 -25.34 -30.83
N GLU A 187 -10.08 -25.23 -31.67
CA GLU A 187 -10.81 -23.97 -31.88
C GLU A 187 -11.53 -23.51 -30.59
N GLU A 188 -12.17 -24.43 -29.87
CA GLU A 188 -12.81 -24.13 -28.59
C GLU A 188 -11.80 -23.73 -27.51
N ILE A 189 -10.62 -24.37 -27.47
CA ILE A 189 -9.52 -23.99 -26.57
C ILE A 189 -9.06 -22.56 -26.87
N ASN A 190 -8.80 -22.23 -28.13
CA ASN A 190 -8.32 -20.91 -28.52
C ASN A 190 -9.36 -19.83 -28.21
N ASN A 191 -10.62 -20.07 -28.55
CA ASN A 191 -11.73 -19.15 -28.25
C ASN A 191 -11.91 -18.95 -26.73
N PHE A 192 -11.77 -20.02 -25.94
CA PHE A 192 -11.79 -19.92 -24.48
C PHE A 192 -10.66 -19.05 -23.94
N ILE A 193 -9.42 -19.28 -24.38
CA ILE A 193 -8.26 -18.50 -23.91
C ILE A 193 -8.39 -17.02 -24.29
N LEU A 194 -8.84 -16.71 -25.50
CA LEU A 194 -9.09 -15.33 -25.94
C LEU A 194 -10.17 -14.66 -25.08
N SER A 195 -11.32 -15.32 -24.91
CA SER A 195 -12.40 -14.83 -24.03
C SER A 195 -11.92 -14.59 -22.60
N LYS A 196 -11.08 -15.49 -22.07
CA LYS A 196 -10.50 -15.35 -20.73
C LYS A 196 -9.52 -14.18 -20.63
N ARG A 197 -8.71 -13.90 -21.65
CA ARG A 197 -7.88 -12.70 -21.71
C ARG A 197 -8.72 -11.43 -21.67
N ASP A 198 -9.79 -11.36 -22.46
CA ASP A 198 -10.65 -10.17 -22.52
C ASP A 198 -11.35 -9.92 -21.19
N THR A 199 -11.96 -10.96 -20.61
CA THR A 199 -12.64 -10.84 -19.30
C THR A 199 -11.65 -10.51 -18.17
N PHE A 200 -10.41 -10.98 -18.26
CA PHE A 200 -9.37 -10.61 -17.30
C PHE A 200 -8.90 -9.17 -17.51
N GLY A 201 -8.77 -8.70 -18.75
CA GLY A 201 -8.48 -7.30 -19.07
C GLY A 201 -9.51 -6.34 -18.47
N ILE A 202 -10.80 -6.64 -18.65
CA ILE A 202 -11.91 -5.88 -18.03
C ILE A 202 -11.78 -5.89 -16.51
N PHE A 203 -11.42 -7.03 -15.92
CA PHE A 203 -11.21 -7.14 -14.47
C PHE A 203 -10.02 -6.29 -13.98
N CYS A 204 -8.91 -6.25 -14.74
CA CYS A 204 -7.79 -5.36 -14.43
C CYS A 204 -8.19 -3.88 -14.46
N ASP A 205 -9.00 -3.47 -15.44
CA ASP A 205 -9.48 -2.09 -15.52
C ASP A 205 -10.44 -1.76 -14.37
N TYR A 206 -11.29 -2.71 -13.96
CA TYR A 206 -12.06 -2.59 -12.73
C TYR A 206 -11.16 -2.33 -11.51
N LEU A 207 -10.07 -3.09 -11.31
CA LEU A 207 -9.15 -2.88 -10.20
C LEU A 207 -8.45 -1.50 -10.24
N LYS A 208 -8.11 -1.01 -11.44
CA LYS A 208 -7.55 0.35 -11.61
C LYS A 208 -8.57 1.44 -11.27
N ASN A 209 -9.85 1.20 -11.57
CA ASN A 209 -10.93 2.13 -11.19
C ASN A 209 -11.15 2.14 -9.68
N GLU A 210 -11.11 0.96 -9.02
CA GLU A 210 -11.17 0.85 -7.56
C GLU A 210 -10.02 1.59 -6.87
N ARG A 211 -8.82 1.58 -7.46
CA ARG A 211 -7.70 2.43 -7.00
C ARG A 211 -8.10 3.90 -7.01
N THR A 212 -8.69 4.40 -8.09
CA THR A 212 -9.10 5.81 -8.18
C THR A 212 -10.15 6.14 -7.12
N SER A 213 -11.16 5.27 -6.95
CA SER A 213 -12.19 5.40 -5.91
C SER A 213 -11.60 5.41 -4.49
N LEU A 214 -10.59 4.58 -4.21
CA LEU A 214 -9.87 4.58 -2.94
C LEU A 214 -9.22 5.94 -2.68
N ILE A 215 -8.50 6.50 -3.66
CA ILE A 215 -7.80 7.77 -3.52
C ILE A 215 -8.79 8.90 -3.24
N ASP A 216 -9.88 8.98 -4.01
CA ASP A 216 -10.92 10.01 -3.81
C ASP A 216 -11.58 9.89 -2.44
N HIS A 217 -11.89 8.65 -2.03
CA HIS A 217 -12.46 8.39 -0.71
C HIS A 217 -11.53 8.83 0.43
N VAL A 218 -10.24 8.50 0.33
CA VAL A 218 -9.21 8.89 1.31
C VAL A 218 -9.14 10.40 1.46
N ILE A 219 -9.06 11.13 0.35
CA ILE A 219 -8.95 12.60 0.37
C ILE A 219 -10.21 13.19 1.00
N LYS A 220 -11.39 12.76 0.54
CA LYS A 220 -12.67 13.30 1.00
C LYS A 220 -12.90 13.07 2.50
N GLU A 221 -12.74 11.82 2.96
CA GLU A 221 -12.96 11.49 4.36
C GLU A 221 -11.89 12.10 5.27
N TRP A 222 -10.64 12.15 4.83
CA TRP A 222 -9.58 12.75 5.64
C TRP A 222 -9.77 14.26 5.83
N ILE A 223 -10.18 14.99 4.77
CA ILE A 223 -10.50 16.41 4.87
C ILE A 223 -11.63 16.64 5.88
N LYS A 224 -12.66 15.78 5.87
CA LYS A 224 -13.77 15.85 6.81
C LYS A 224 -13.31 15.62 8.26
N VAL A 225 -12.58 14.54 8.52
CA VAL A 225 -12.03 14.21 9.85
C VAL A 225 -11.13 15.34 10.37
N ARG A 226 -10.28 15.91 9.49
CA ARG A 226 -9.41 17.02 9.84
C ARG A 226 -10.19 18.29 10.16
N GLY A 227 -11.25 18.59 9.41
CA GLY A 227 -12.15 19.73 9.69
C GLY A 227 -12.79 19.62 11.07
N GLU A 228 -13.40 18.48 11.38
CA GLU A 228 -14.03 18.23 12.68
C GLU A 228 -13.05 18.35 13.85
N PHE A 229 -11.81 17.91 13.66
CA PHE A 229 -10.75 18.05 14.67
C PHE A 229 -10.35 19.53 14.89
N LEU A 230 -10.18 20.29 13.80
CA LEU A 230 -9.83 21.71 13.88
C LEU A 230 -10.93 22.51 14.59
N ASP A 231 -12.20 22.29 14.23
CA ASP A 231 -13.35 22.94 14.89
C ASP A 231 -13.38 22.65 16.39
N THR A 232 -13.05 21.43 16.79
CA THR A 232 -12.99 21.02 18.20
C THR A 232 -11.85 21.73 18.95
N VAL A 233 -10.68 21.88 18.32
CA VAL A 233 -9.53 22.58 18.90
C VAL A 233 -9.82 24.08 19.01
N GLU A 234 -10.40 24.70 17.99
CA GLU A 234 -10.79 26.10 18.01
C GLU A 234 -11.82 26.39 19.10
N TYR A 235 -12.81 25.51 19.25
CA TYR A 235 -13.80 25.61 20.33
C TYR A 235 -13.16 25.53 21.73
N LYS A 236 -12.19 24.61 21.93
CA LYS A 236 -11.44 24.51 23.19
C LYS A 236 -10.60 25.76 23.44
N ALA A 237 -9.90 26.27 22.42
CA ALA A 237 -9.10 27.49 22.53
C ALA A 237 -9.98 28.71 22.87
N TRP A 238 -11.17 28.82 22.26
CA TRP A 238 -12.13 29.86 22.57
C TRP A 238 -12.60 29.81 24.04
N LYS A 239 -12.91 28.62 24.57
CA LYS A 239 -13.25 28.44 26.00
C LYS A 239 -12.14 28.92 26.93
N VAL A 240 -10.89 28.54 26.66
CA VAL A 240 -9.73 28.96 27.45
C VAL A 240 -9.56 30.49 27.41
N ARG A 241 -9.65 31.11 26.23
CA ARG A 241 -9.59 32.58 26.08
C ARG A 241 -10.70 33.28 26.87
N LYS A 242 -11.92 32.74 26.84
CA LYS A 242 -13.06 33.31 27.59
C LYS A 242 -12.84 33.23 29.10
N LEU A 243 -12.24 32.14 29.59
CA LEU A 243 -11.93 31.97 31.00
C LEU A 243 -10.80 32.91 31.46
N LEU A 244 -9.73 33.03 30.68
CA LEU A 244 -8.63 33.98 30.92
C LEU A 244 -9.13 35.42 31.04
N LYS A 245 -9.97 35.88 30.10
CA LYS A 245 -10.57 37.22 30.16
C LYS A 245 -11.40 37.43 31.43
N LYS A 246 -12.09 36.39 31.93
CA LYS A 246 -12.85 36.47 33.19
C LYS A 246 -11.94 36.57 34.41
N MET A 247 -10.82 35.83 34.45
CA MET A 247 -9.86 35.90 35.54
C MET A 247 -9.17 37.27 35.59
N GLN A 248 -8.70 37.77 34.45
CA GLN A 248 -8.09 39.10 34.35
C GLN A 248 -9.04 40.20 34.85
N LYS A 249 -10.33 40.16 34.47
CA LYS A 249 -11.33 41.10 34.98
C LYS A 249 -11.50 41.02 36.51
N LYS A 250 -11.44 39.82 37.10
CA LYS A 250 -11.53 39.62 38.54
C LYS A 250 -10.29 40.09 39.29
N GLU A 251 -9.09 39.86 38.75
CA GLU A 251 -7.84 40.39 39.32
C GLU A 251 -7.82 41.92 39.29
N VAL A 252 -8.16 42.52 38.15
CA VAL A 252 -8.27 43.98 38.04
C VAL A 252 -9.28 44.51 39.04
N ALA A 253 -10.48 43.91 39.17
CA ALA A 253 -11.46 44.33 40.16
C ALA A 253 -10.91 44.31 41.61
N LYS A 254 -10.13 43.27 41.97
CA LYS A 254 -9.49 43.15 43.29
C LYS A 254 -8.44 44.23 43.57
N LEU A 255 -7.81 44.81 42.55
CA LEU A 255 -6.84 45.90 42.73
C LEU A 255 -7.50 47.26 42.98
N TYR A 256 -8.80 47.38 42.65
CA TYR A 256 -9.60 48.59 42.84
C TYR A 256 -10.69 48.42 43.92
N SER A 257 -10.64 47.35 44.73
CA SER A 257 -11.46 47.16 45.93
C SER A 257 -10.62 47.26 47.18
#